data_AF-A0A6A4KXC1-F1
#
_entry.id   AF-A0A6A4KXC1-F1
#
_cell.length_a   1.000
_cell.length_b   1.000
_cell.length_c   1.000
_cell.angle_alpha   90.00
_cell.angle_beta   90.00
_cell.angle_gamma   90.00
#
_symmetry.space_group_name_H-M   'P 1'
#
loop_
_entity.id
_entity.type
_entity.pdbx_description
1 polymer ?
#
loop_
_entity_poly.entity_id
_entity_poly.type
_entity_poly.pdbx_seq_one_letter_code
_entity_poly.pdbx_strand_id
1 'polypeptide(L)' 'YGYLTNTKVKFILVTTDLDVRDADVRNFFRRFHSAYVDAVSNPFHVPGKKITSRTFAERVSGIVKSFGLSSAG' A
#
# COMPACT_ATOMS: atom_id res chain seq x y z
N TYR A 1 -10.43 -5.36 -2.04
CA TYR A 1 -9.32 -6.34 -1.89
C TYR A 1 -8.67 -6.24 -0.52
N GLY A 2 -8.20 -7.36 0.02
CA GLY A 2 -7.53 -7.40 1.33
C GLY A 2 -6.21 -8.17 1.27
N TYR A 3 -5.24 -7.72 2.07
CA TYR A 3 -3.92 -8.35 2.20
C TYR A 3 -3.53 -8.42 3.67
N LEU A 4 -3.15 -9.60 4.14
CA LEU A 4 -2.72 -9.83 5.52
C LEU A 4 -1.22 -10.15 5.54
N THR A 5 -0.43 -9.35 6.25
CA THR A 5 0.99 -9.64 6.45
C THR A 5 1.18 -10.78 7.45
N ASN A 6 2.38 -11.38 7.49
CA ASN A 6 2.75 -12.37 8.51
C ASN A 6 2.65 -11.79 9.93
N THR A 7 2.91 -10.49 10.09
CA THR A 7 2.77 -9.72 11.34
C THR A 7 1.33 -9.30 11.66
N LYS A 8 0.34 -9.86 10.93
CA LYS A 8 -1.11 -9.62 11.10
C LYS A 8 -1.56 -8.19 10.84
N VAL A 9 -0.76 -7.39 10.12
CA VAL A 9 -1.19 -6.10 9.61
C VAL A 9 -2.11 -6.32 8.42
N LYS A 10 -3.27 -5.64 8.43
CA LYS A 10 -4.29 -5.74 7.39
C LYS A 10 -4.22 -4.53 6.48
N PHE A 11 -3.96 -4.74 5.20
CA PHE A 11 -4.11 -3.72 4.16
C PHE A 11 -5.42 -3.93 3.42
N ILE A 12 -6.13 -2.83 3.18
CA ILE A 12 -7.43 -2.82 2.52
C ILE A 12 -7.33 -1.87 1.34
N LEU A 13 -7.68 -2.36 0.15
CA LEU A 13 -7.82 -1.57 -1.06
C LEU A 13 -9.29 -1.62 -1.47
N VAL A 14 -9.91 -0.44 -1.54
CA VAL A 14 -11.27 -0.26 -2.06
C VAL A 14 -11.15 0.46 -3.40
N THR A 15 -11.78 -0.09 -4.43
CA THR A 15 -11.83 0.49 -5.77
C THR A 15 -13.24 0.33 -6.33
N THR A 16 -13.62 1.24 -7.23
CA THR A 16 -14.86 1.19 -8.00
C THR A 16 -14.70 0.44 -9.32
N ASP A 17 -13.46 0.19 -9.74
CA ASP A 17 -13.17 -0.50 -11.00
C ASP A 17 -13.54 -1.99 -10.88
N LEU A 18 -14.35 -2.45 -11.84
CA LEU A 18 -14.83 -3.84 -11.87
C LEU A 18 -13.80 -4.80 -12.49
N ASP A 19 -12.97 -4.32 -13.42
CA ASP A 19 -12.02 -5.13 -14.20
C ASP A 19 -10.56 -4.99 -13.73
N VAL A 20 -10.35 -5.06 -12.42
CA VAL A 20 -8.99 -5.04 -11.88
C VAL A 20 -8.36 -6.43 -11.94
N ARG A 21 -7.23 -6.55 -12.63
CA ARG A 21 -6.48 -7.80 -12.73
C ARG A 21 -5.83 -8.13 -11.39
N ASP A 22 -5.95 -9.39 -10.95
CA ASP A 22 -5.34 -9.87 -9.70
C ASP A 22 -3.82 -9.64 -9.64
N ALA A 23 -3.14 -9.69 -10.78
CA ALA A 23 -1.69 -9.43 -10.87
C ALA A 23 -1.35 -8.00 -10.43
N ASP A 24 -2.16 -7.02 -10.82
CA ASP A 24 -1.96 -5.62 -10.49
C ASP A 24 -2.25 -5.37 -9.01
N VAL A 25 -3.31 -5.99 -8.47
CA VAL A 25 -3.63 -5.95 -7.03
C VAL A 25 -2.49 -6.55 -6.20
N ARG A 26 -1.95 -7.70 -6.61
CA ARG A 26 -0.81 -8.34 -5.94
C ARG A 26 0.44 -7.44 -5.99
N ASN A 27 0.72 -6.83 -7.14
CA ASN A 27 1.85 -5.92 -7.29
C ASN A 27 1.68 -4.65 -6.44
N PHE A 28 0.48 -4.09 -6.40
CA PHE A 28 0.11 -2.98 -5.54
C PHE A 28 0.40 -3.31 -4.07
N PHE A 29 -0.14 -4.41 -3.55
CA PHE A 29 0.05 -4.78 -2.15
C PHE A 29 1.51 -5.08 -1.81
N ARG A 30 2.28 -5.68 -2.73
CA ARG A 30 3.73 -5.89 -2.54
C ARG A 30 4.47 -4.57 -2.37
N ARG A 31 4.21 -3.59 -3.24
CA ARG A 31 4.85 -2.26 -3.17
C ARG A 31 4.39 -1.48 -1.94
N PHE A 32 3.10 -1.55 -1.61
CA PHE A 32 2.55 -0.90 -0.43
C PHE A 32 3.12 -1.49 0.87
N HIS A 33 3.24 -2.81 0.95
CA HIS A 33 3.87 -3.50 2.08
C HIS A 33 5.33 -3.05 2.26
N SER A 34 6.10 -2.98 1.18
CA SER A 34 7.48 -2.47 1.23
C SER A 34 7.55 -1.05 1.78
N ALA A 35 6.71 -0.13 1.28
CA ALA A 35 6.65 1.24 1.79
C ALA A 35 6.24 1.29 3.28
N TYR A 36 5.33 0.42 3.71
CA TYR A 36 4.92 0.31 5.11
C TYR A 36 6.09 -0.15 6.00
N VAL A 37 6.81 -1.20 5.60
CA VAL A 37 7.98 -1.71 6.33
C VAL A 37 9.02 -0.60 6.51
N ASP A 38 9.34 0.15 5.44
CA ASP A 38 10.28 1.27 5.52
C ASP A 38 9.82 2.33 6.54
N ALA A 39 8.52 2.66 6.58
CA ALA A 39 7.98 3.66 7.48
C ALA A 39 7.99 3.22 8.95
N VAL A 40 7.66 1.95 9.23
CA VAL A 40 7.61 1.42 10.61
C VAL A 40 8.97 0.97 11.13
N SER A 41 9.96 0.78 10.26
CA SER A 41 11.35 0.47 10.64
C SER A 41 12.13 1.70 11.13
N ASN A 42 11.53 2.90 11.07
CA ASN A 42 12.11 4.10 11.64
C ASN A 42 12.13 4.00 13.18
N PRO A 43 13.27 4.20 13.87
CA PRO A 43 13.37 4.06 15.32
C PRO A 43 12.53 5.07 16.11
N PHE A 44 12.08 6.15 15.47
CA PHE A 44 11.18 7.16 16.05
C PHE A 44 9.70 6.91 15.71
N HIS A 45 9.38 5.83 14.99
CA HIS A 45 8.00 5.40 14.79
C HIS A 45 7.44 4.84 16.09
N VAL A 46 6.21 5.24 16.43
CA VAL A 46 5.50 4.71 17.59
C VAL A 46 4.46 3.69 17.11
N PRO A 47 4.63 2.39 17.44
CA PRO A 47 3.68 1.36 17.04
C PRO A 47 2.25 1.67 17.50
N GLY A 48 1.26 1.34 16.68
CA GLY A 48 -0.17 1.57 16.98
C GLY A 48 -0.63 3.02 16.79
N LYS A 49 0.28 3.98 16.55
CA LYS A 49 -0.08 5.34 16.17
C LYS A 49 -0.10 5.49 14.65
N LYS A 50 -0.85 6.50 14.19
CA LYS A 50 -0.93 6.86 12.76
C LYS A 50 0.45 7.25 12.23
N ILE A 51 0.83 6.71 11.07
CA ILE A 51 2.03 7.14 10.33
C ILE A 51 1.76 8.53 9.74
N THR A 52 2.56 9.53 10.12
CA THR A 52 2.46 10.93 9.65
C THR A 52 3.62 11.34 8.74
N SER A 53 4.46 10.39 8.31
CA SER A 53 5.61 10.64 7.44
C SER A 53 5.18 11.16 6.06
N ARG A 54 5.72 12.32 5.66
CA ARG A 54 5.49 12.92 4.33
C ARG A 54 6.01 12.02 3.21
N THR A 55 7.24 11.51 3.36
CA THR A 55 7.87 10.62 2.37
C THR A 55 7.09 9.32 2.19
N PHE A 56 6.50 8.78 3.27
CA PHE A 56 5.62 7.62 3.15
C PHE A 56 4.37 7.96 2.32
N ALA A 57 3.71 9.09 2.61
CA ALA A 57 2.53 9.53 1.86
C ALA A 57 2.83 9.74 0.36
N GLU A 58 3.96 10.36 0.03
CA GLU A 58 4.42 10.55 -1.35
C GLU A 58 4.66 9.23 -2.07
N ARG A 59 5.34 8.27 -1.42
CA ARG A 59 5.56 6.93 -1.98
C ARG A 59 4.24 6.20 -2.24
N VAL A 60 3.31 6.23 -1.29
CA VAL A 60 1.99 5.60 -1.44
C VAL A 60 1.19 6.26 -2.57
N SER A 61 1.23 7.60 -2.67
CA SER A 61 0.60 8.34 -3.77
C SER A 61 1.15 7.90 -5.14
N GLY A 62 2.47 7.72 -5.26
CA GLY A 62 3.10 7.19 -6.47
C GLY A 62 2.63 5.76 -6.82
N ILE A 63 2.48 4.89 -5.82
CA ILE A 63 1.98 3.52 -6.01
C ILE A 63 0.53 3.55 -6.53
N VAL A 64 -0.36 4.34 -5.89
CA VAL A 64 -1.77 4.46 -6.29
C VAL A 64 -1.91 5.01 -7.71
N LYS A 65 -1.16 6.06 -8.05
CA LYS A 65 -1.17 6.62 -9.42
C LYS A 65 -0.76 5.58 -10.47
N SER A 66 0.30 4.82 -10.20
CA SER A 66 0.74 3.78 -11.13
C SER A 66 -0.24 2.62 -11.26
N PHE A 67 -1.03 2.34 -10.22
CA PHE A 67 -2.04 1.29 -10.23
C PHE A 67 -3.25 1.66 -11.08
N GLY A 68 -3.75 2.90 -10.97
CA GLY A 68 -4.86 3.38 -11.80
C GLY A 68 -4.52 3.48 -13.30
N LEU A 69 -3.24 3.66 -13.64
CA LEU A 69 -2.79 3.65 -15.04
C LEU A 69 -2.71 2.24 -15.62
N SER A 70 -2.43 1.21 -14.81
CA SER A 70 -2.39 -0.19 -15.27
C SER A 70 -3.77 -0.82 -15.43
N SER A 71 -4.78 -0.34 -14.69
CA SER A 71 -6.16 -0.86 -14.76
C SER A 71 -7.02 -0.23 -15.86
N ALA A 72 -6.57 0.88 -16.45
CA ALA A 72 -7.29 1.60 -17.51
C ALA A 72 -6.92 1.14 -18.94
N GLY A 73 -6.14 0.06 -19.07
CA GLY A 73 -5.65 -0.48 -20.34
C GLY A 73 -6.14 -1.88 -20.63
#